data_AF-A0AAW2HFA2-F1
#
_entry.id   AF-A0AAW2HFA2-F1
#
_cell.length_a   1.000
_cell.length_b   1.000
_cell.length_c   1.000
_cell.angle_alpha   90.00
_cell.angle_beta   90.00
_cell.angle_gamma   90.00
#
_symmetry.space_group_name_H-M   'P 1'
#
loop_
_entity.id
_entity.type
_entity.pdbx_description
1 polymer ?
#
loop_
_entity_poly.entity_id
_entity_poly.type
_entity_poly.pdbx_seq_one_letter_code
_entity_poly.pdbx_strand_id
1 'polypeptide(L)'
;MREKFQDIQLLEKFMAQVPREEIRFQEERLFANYLRCSGAISESACLERLACELHSAEGASMPVETNVMAIITNEILSNKYVAESIKSRIIRAVQRGRSNGSCLVYKCPELAKLMDNAKNHT
;
A
#
# COMPACT_ATOMS: atom_id res chain seq x y z
N MET A 1 19.59 16.05 -17.73
CA MET A 1 19.15 16.75 -16.50
C MET A 1 18.29 17.97 -16.81
N ARG A 2 18.67 18.81 -17.80
CA ARG A 2 17.88 19.98 -18.24
C ARG A 2 16.50 19.62 -18.81
N GLU A 3 16.40 18.54 -19.57
CA GLU A 3 15.12 18.02 -20.11
C GLU A 3 14.15 17.57 -19.02
N LYS A 4 14.59 16.72 -18.08
CA LYS A 4 13.74 16.28 -16.95
C LYS A 4 13.18 17.43 -16.12
N PHE A 5 13.94 18.51 -15.96
CA PHE A 5 13.47 19.69 -15.25
C PHE A 5 12.38 20.43 -16.05
N GLN A 6 12.54 20.54 -17.37
CA GLN A 6 11.52 21.11 -18.25
C GLN A 6 10.23 20.27 -18.27
N ASP A 7 10.36 18.94 -18.25
CA ASP A 7 9.23 18.02 -18.19
C ASP A 7 8.42 18.21 -16.89
N ILE A 8 9.11 18.30 -15.74
CA ILE A 8 8.46 18.55 -14.44
C ILE A 8 7.75 19.91 -14.43
N GLN A 9 8.40 20.96 -14.95
CA GLN A 9 7.79 22.29 -15.02
C GLN A 9 6.56 22.32 -15.94
N LEU A 10 6.58 21.56 -17.03
CA LEU A 10 5.43 21.44 -17.91
C LEU A 10 4.28 20.71 -17.22
N LEU A 11 4.57 19.62 -16.50
CA LEU A 11 3.61 18.89 -15.69
C LEU A 11 2.97 19.77 -14.61
N GLU A 12 3.76 20.55 -13.87
CA GLU A 12 3.23 21.47 -12.85
C GLU A 12 2.31 22.51 -13.46
N LYS A 13 2.68 23.10 -14.59
CA LYS A 13 1.85 24.07 -15.31
C LYS A 13 0.55 23.46 -15.81
N PHE A 14 0.61 22.23 -16.32
CA PHE A 14 -0.58 21.50 -16.75
C PHE A 14 -1.50 21.21 -15.57
N MET A 15 -0.96 20.69 -14.46
CA MET A 15 -1.73 20.43 -13.25
C MET A 15 -2.36 21.71 -12.66
N ALA A 16 -1.70 22.87 -12.77
CA ALA A 16 -2.27 24.14 -12.32
C ALA A 16 -3.49 24.61 -13.15
N GLN A 17 -3.66 24.11 -14.37
CA GLN A 17 -4.75 24.49 -15.29
C GLN A 17 -5.95 23.54 -15.21
N VAL A 18 -5.77 22.34 -14.66
CA VAL A 18 -6.83 21.34 -14.52
C VAL A 18 -7.60 21.58 -13.21
N PRO A 19 -8.94 21.45 -13.19
CA PRO A 19 -9.71 21.53 -11.95
C PRO A 19 -9.21 20.52 -10.92
N ARG A 20 -9.04 20.93 -9.66
CA ARG A 20 -8.53 20.05 -8.58
C ARG A 20 -9.33 18.76 -8.42
N GLU A 21 -10.63 18.81 -8.65
CA GLU A 21 -11.50 17.63 -8.59
C GLU A 21 -11.17 16.61 -9.68
N GLU A 22 -10.82 17.08 -10.88
CA GLU A 22 -10.41 16.23 -11.99
C GLU A 22 -9.01 15.63 -11.76
N ILE A 23 -8.08 16.41 -11.19
CA ILE A 23 -6.77 15.91 -10.76
C ILE A 23 -6.96 14.77 -9.75
N ARG A 24 -7.77 14.99 -8.72
CA ARG A 24 -8.06 13.97 -7.70
C ARG A 24 -8.66 12.70 -8.31
N PHE A 25 -9.58 12.83 -9.26
CA PHE A 25 -10.15 11.69 -9.98
C PHE A 25 -9.08 10.89 -10.72
N GLN A 26 -8.13 11.57 -11.37
CA GLN A 26 -7.04 10.95 -12.10
C GLN A 26 -6.02 10.30 -11.16
N GLU A 27 -5.67 10.95 -10.05
CA GLU A 27 -4.79 10.42 -9.00
C GLU A 27 -5.37 9.13 -8.39
N GLU A 28 -6.63 9.15 -7.98
CA GLU A 28 -7.32 7.97 -7.44
C GLU A 28 -7.31 6.81 -8.46
N ARG A 29 -7.57 7.10 -9.74
CA ARG A 29 -7.57 6.09 -10.81
C ARG A 29 -6.15 5.57 -11.09
N LEU A 30 -5.15 6.44 -11.08
CA LEU A 30 -3.74 6.06 -11.29
C LEU A 30 -3.25 5.17 -10.15
N PHE A 31 -3.59 5.51 -8.90
CA PHE A 31 -3.25 4.72 -7.73
C PHE A 31 -3.85 3.31 -7.79
N ALA A 32 -5.15 3.19 -8.10
CA ALA A 32 -5.80 1.89 -8.23
C ALA A 32 -5.21 1.04 -9.37
N ASN A 33 -4.87 1.68 -10.50
CA ASN A 33 -4.18 1.02 -11.60
C ASN A 33 -2.79 0.54 -11.20
N TYR A 34 -2.03 1.37 -10.47
CA TYR A 34 -0.72 0.98 -9.98
C TYR A 34 -0.80 -0.26 -9.09
N LEU A 35 -1.74 -0.30 -8.13
CA LEU A 35 -1.94 -1.47 -7.26
C LEU A 35 -2.27 -2.73 -8.04
N ARG A 36 -3.10 -2.61 -9.09
CA ARG A 36 -3.47 -3.73 -9.95
C ARG A 36 -2.27 -4.21 -10.77
N CYS A 37 -1.55 -3.30 -11.41
CA CYS A 37 -0.43 -3.62 -12.29
C CYS A 37 0.80 -4.11 -11.52
N SER A 38 0.99 -3.68 -10.27
CA SER A 38 2.09 -4.17 -9.41
C SER A 38 1.82 -5.55 -8.81
N GLY A 39 0.61 -6.11 -8.98
CA GLY A 39 0.22 -7.38 -8.38
C GLY A 39 -0.05 -7.30 -6.86
N ALA A 40 -0.04 -6.10 -6.28
CA ALA A 40 -0.22 -5.90 -4.84
C ALA A 40 -1.60 -6.34 -4.32
N ILE A 41 -2.62 -6.35 -5.19
CA ILE A 41 -4.02 -6.66 -4.81
C ILE A 41 -4.62 -7.90 -5.50
N SER A 42 -4.05 -8.38 -6.61
CA SER A 42 -4.67 -9.41 -7.46
C SER A 42 -4.18 -10.83 -7.22
N GLU A 43 -2.90 -11.03 -6.88
CA GLU A 43 -2.28 -12.37 -6.95
C GLU A 43 -1.63 -12.82 -5.64
N SER A 44 -1.31 -11.89 -4.73
CA SER A 44 -0.67 -12.21 -3.46
C SER A 44 -1.54 -11.79 -2.28
N ALA A 45 -1.37 -12.46 -1.14
CA ALA A 45 -1.90 -11.98 0.14
C ALA A 45 -0.87 -11.11 0.88
N CYS A 46 0.10 -10.55 0.16
CA CYS A 46 1.22 -9.79 0.73
C CYS A 46 0.76 -8.50 1.37
N LEU A 47 -0.18 -7.81 0.74
CA LEU A 47 -0.72 -6.57 1.29
C LEU A 47 -1.50 -6.82 2.59
N GLU A 48 -2.28 -7.90 2.65
CA GLU A 48 -2.93 -8.35 3.89
C GLU A 48 -1.90 -8.78 4.93
N ARG A 49 -0.87 -9.51 4.50
CA ARG A 49 0.18 -9.95 5.42
C ARG A 49 0.84 -8.75 6.08
N LEU A 50 1.27 -7.78 5.27
CA LEU A 50 1.90 -6.55 5.73
C LEU A 50 0.95 -5.74 6.63
N ALA A 51 -0.31 -5.57 6.22
CA ALA A 51 -1.31 -4.86 7.00
C ALA A 51 -1.57 -5.53 8.36
N CYS A 52 -1.55 -6.86 8.42
CA CYS A 52 -1.69 -7.61 9.67
C CYS A 52 -0.47 -7.45 10.58
N GLU A 53 0.75 -7.67 10.05
CA GLU A 53 1.99 -7.64 10.84
C GLU A 53 2.24 -6.26 11.44
N LEU A 54 2.05 -5.18 10.67
CA LEU A 54 2.29 -3.80 11.13
C LEU A 54 1.26 -3.30 12.16
N HIS A 55 0.16 -4.05 12.34
CA HIS A 55 -0.85 -3.79 13.36
C HIS A 55 -0.85 -4.83 14.48
N SER A 56 0.07 -5.80 14.45
CA SER A 56 0.29 -6.78 15.52
C SER A 56 1.18 -6.19 16.60
N ALA A 57 0.91 -6.49 17.87
CA ALA A 57 1.76 -6.05 18.98
C ALA A 57 3.10 -6.81 19.06
N GLU A 58 3.16 -8.03 18.52
CA GLU A 58 4.35 -8.90 18.55
C GLU A 58 5.36 -8.57 17.44
N GLY A 59 4.89 -8.00 16.33
CA GLY A 59 5.72 -7.47 15.28
C GLY A 59 6.08 -6.02 15.61
N ALA A 60 7.13 -5.81 16.40
CA ALA A 60 7.60 -4.47 16.78
C ALA A 60 8.09 -3.66 15.57
N SER A 61 7.15 -3.18 14.77
CA SER A 61 7.33 -2.16 13.74
C SER A 61 7.65 -0.84 14.44
N MET A 62 8.64 -0.07 13.95
CA MET A 62 8.87 1.25 14.53
C MET A 62 7.65 2.13 14.24
N PRO A 63 7.39 3.16 15.06
CA PRO A 63 6.19 4.00 14.91
C PRO A 63 6.01 4.60 13.50
N VAL A 64 7.12 4.78 12.76
CA VAL A 64 7.12 5.34 11.41
C VAL A 64 6.50 4.37 10.39
N GLU A 65 6.89 3.11 10.37
CA GLU A 65 6.38 2.12 9.42
C GLU A 65 4.88 1.87 9.65
N THR A 66 4.46 1.81 10.91
CA THR A 66 3.03 1.71 11.26
C THR A 66 2.25 2.93 10.74
N ASN A 67 2.78 4.14 10.89
CA ASN A 67 2.14 5.36 10.40
C ASN A 67 2.06 5.40 8.87
N VAL A 68 3.15 5.04 8.17
CA VAL A 68 3.16 4.97 6.71
C VAL A 68 2.14 3.94 6.23
N MET A 69 2.05 2.79 6.88
CA MET A 69 1.05 1.78 6.51
C MET A 69 -0.38 2.24 6.80
N ALA A 70 -0.62 2.98 7.88
CA ALA A 70 -1.92 3.57 8.15
C ALA A 70 -2.34 4.55 7.04
N ILE A 71 -1.39 5.37 6.53
CA ILE A 71 -1.63 6.25 5.39
C ILE A 71 -1.98 5.43 4.14
N ILE A 72 -1.14 4.46 3.78
CA ILE A 72 -1.34 3.65 2.57
C ILE A 72 -2.67 2.88 2.63
N THR A 73 -2.97 2.24 3.76
CA THR A 73 -4.24 1.52 3.94
C THR A 73 -5.43 2.46 3.85
N ASN A 74 -5.36 3.66 4.43
CA ASN A 74 -6.43 4.66 4.29
C ASN A 74 -6.62 5.10 2.83
N GLU A 75 -5.54 5.37 2.09
CA GLU A 75 -5.62 5.68 0.65
C GLU A 75 -6.28 4.54 -0.14
N ILE A 76 -5.97 3.29 0.18
CA ILE A 76 -6.62 2.13 -0.47
C ILE A 76 -8.11 2.04 -0.13
N LEU A 77 -8.47 2.25 1.14
CA LEU A 77 -9.85 2.12 1.62
C LEU A 77 -10.74 3.28 1.13
N SER A 78 -10.21 4.49 1.02
CA SER A 78 -10.93 5.67 0.55
C SER A 78 -11.07 5.72 -0.97
N ASN A 79 -10.21 5.03 -1.71
CA ASN A 79 -10.20 5.04 -3.17
C ASN A 79 -11.41 4.30 -3.77
N LYS A 80 -12.22 5.01 -4.57
CA LYS A 80 -13.45 4.47 -5.18
C LYS A 80 -13.20 3.45 -6.32
N TYR A 81 -12.00 3.41 -6.88
CA TYR A 81 -11.64 2.48 -7.95
C TYR A 81 -11.04 1.17 -7.43
N VAL A 82 -10.71 1.11 -6.14
CA VAL A 82 -10.32 -0.15 -5.49
C VAL A 82 -11.59 -0.92 -5.19
N ALA A 83 -11.64 -2.19 -5.62
CA ALA A 83 -12.80 -3.05 -5.39
C ALA A 83 -13.06 -3.29 -3.90
N GLU A 84 -14.33 -3.28 -3.49
CA GLU A 84 -14.75 -3.48 -2.10
C GLU A 84 -14.29 -4.83 -1.50
N SER A 85 -14.11 -5.86 -2.34
CA SER A 85 -13.55 -7.14 -1.92
C SER A 85 -12.10 -7.01 -1.42
N ILE A 86 -11.29 -6.16 -2.05
CA ILE A 86 -9.92 -5.86 -1.64
C ILE A 86 -9.92 -5.07 -0.32
N LYS A 87 -10.75 -4.03 -0.23
CA LYS A 87 -10.91 -3.24 0.99
C LYS A 87 -11.29 -4.12 2.18
N SER A 88 -12.26 -5.02 1.97
CA SER A 88 -12.70 -5.98 2.99
C SER A 88 -11.60 -6.94 3.43
N ARG A 89 -10.75 -7.41 2.51
CA ARG A 89 -9.59 -8.27 2.84
C ARG A 89 -8.58 -7.53 3.72
N ILE A 90 -8.27 -6.29 3.39
CA ILE A 90 -7.35 -5.43 4.17
C ILE A 90 -7.91 -5.15 5.56
N ILE A 91 -9.20 -4.78 5.67
CA ILE A 91 -9.85 -4.52 6.96
C ILE A 91 -9.74 -5.75 7.88
N ARG A 92 -10.04 -6.95 7.35
CA ARG A 92 -9.91 -8.20 8.12
C ARG A 92 -8.48 -8.45 8.58
N ALA A 93 -7.49 -8.15 7.75
CA ALA A 93 -6.08 -8.32 8.09
C ALA A 93 -5.64 -7.38 9.20
N VAL A 94 -6.02 -6.09 9.12
CA VAL A 94 -5.77 -5.10 10.18
C VAL A 94 -6.43 -5.51 11.50
N GLN A 95 -7.69 -5.93 11.46
CA GLN A 95 -8.41 -6.40 12.65
C GLN A 95 -7.72 -7.60 13.29
N ARG A 96 -7.25 -8.55 12.47
CA ARG A 96 -6.53 -9.73 12.94
C ARG A 96 -5.20 -9.37 13.58
N GLY A 97 -4.44 -8.44 12.99
CA GLY A 97 -3.20 -7.91 13.59
C GLY A 97 -3.49 -7.30 14.97
N ARG A 98 -4.48 -6.40 15.05
CA ARG A 98 -4.87 -5.75 16.31
C ARG A 98 -5.33 -6.72 17.40
N SER A 99 -5.92 -7.86 17.01
CA SER A 99 -6.31 -8.91 17.94
C SER A 99 -5.18 -9.90 18.26
N ASN A 100 -3.93 -9.59 17.89
CA ASN A 100 -2.76 -10.46 18.00
C ASN A 100 -2.97 -11.86 17.38
N GLY A 101 -3.73 -11.93 16.30
CA GLY A 101 -3.94 -13.16 15.54
C GLY A 101 -2.76 -13.43 14.60
N SER A 102 -2.41 -14.69 14.41
CA SER A 102 -1.28 -15.06 13.54
C SER A 102 -1.47 -14.56 12.11
N CYS A 103 -0.55 -13.73 11.62
CA CYS A 103 -0.60 -13.18 10.26
C CYS A 103 -0.15 -14.19 9.18
N LEU A 104 0.38 -15.36 9.57
CA LEU A 104 0.80 -16.46 8.68
C LEU A 104 -0.31 -17.03 7.78
N VAL A 105 -1.57 -16.74 8.10
CA VAL A 105 -2.71 -17.06 7.23
C VAL A 105 -2.63 -16.39 5.86
N TYR A 106 -2.00 -15.21 5.80
CA TYR A 106 -1.81 -14.44 4.58
C TYR A 106 -0.49 -14.87 3.95
N LYS A 107 -0.61 -15.79 2.98
CA LYS A 107 0.54 -16.34 2.26
C LYS A 107 1.16 -15.27 1.37
N CYS A 108 2.40 -14.93 1.68
CA CYS A 108 3.21 -13.99 0.93
C CYS A 108 4.63 -14.56 0.76
N PRO A 109 4.90 -15.27 -0.36
CA PRO A 109 6.20 -15.87 -0.62
C PRO A 109 7.36 -14.87 -0.62
N GLU A 110 7.11 -13.65 -1.07
CA GLU A 110 8.08 -12.56 -1.16
C GLU A 110 8.54 -12.13 0.24
N LEU A 111 7.58 -11.94 1.15
CA LEU A 111 7.89 -11.54 2.52
C LEU A 111 8.55 -12.68 3.31
N ALA A 112 8.15 -13.94 3.06
CA ALA A 112 8.80 -15.10 3.67
C ALA A 112 10.30 -15.15 3.31
N LYS A 113 10.64 -14.96 2.03
CA LYS A 113 12.04 -14.90 1.56
C LYS A 113 12.82 -13.76 2.22
N LEU A 114 12.20 -12.58 2.37
CA LEU A 114 12.83 -11.42 3.01
C LEU A 114 13.09 -11.66 4.50
N MET A 115 12.14 -12.29 5.21
CA MET A 115 12.29 -12.62 6.63
C MET A 115 13.33 -13.72 6.88
N ASP A 116 13.47 -14.68 5.97
CA ASP A 116 14.50 -15.73 6.07
C ASP A 116 15.90 -15.17 5.80
N ASN A 117 16.05 -14.25 4.85
CA ASN A 117 17.33 -13.58 4.57
C ASN A 117 17.81 -12.67 5.70
N ALA A 118 16.89 -12.07 6.47
CA ALA A 118 17.23 -11.24 7.63
C ALA A 118 17.84 -12.05 8.79
N LYS A 119 17.57 -13.36 8.87
CA LYS A 119 18.11 -14.24 9.92
C LYS A 119 19.52 -14.76 9.62
N ASN A 120 19.99 -14.68 8.38
CA ASN A 120 21.32 -15.16 7.96
C ASN A 120 22.45 -14.12 8.14
N HIS A 121 22.14 -12.95 8.71
CA HIS A 121 23.11 -11.87 8.95
C HIS A 121 23.22 -11.46 10.44
N THR A 122 22.76 -12.32 11.35
CA THR A 122 22.99 -12.26 12.81
C THR A 122 23.63 -13.56 13.28
#